data_AF-A0AAJ0XIG0-F1
#
_entry.id   AF-A0AAJ0XIG0-F1
#
_cell.length_a   1.000
_cell.length_b   1.000
_cell.length_c   1.000
_cell.angle_alpha   90.00
_cell.angle_beta   90.00
_cell.angle_gamma   90.00
#
_symmetry.space_group_name_H-M   'P 1'
#
loop_
_entity.id
_entity.type
_entity.pdbx_description
1 polymer ?
#
loop_
_entity_poly.entity_id
_entity_poly.type
_entity_poly.pdbx_seq_one_letter_code
_entity_poly.pdbx_strand_id
1 'polypeptide(L)'
;ILALAGCDLLTIAPPLMDALDQAEGEVPRRLDPTHALSDGEARVSFDEPSFRWALNEDAMATEKLSEGIRNFAADTVELERFAFETCTQCR
;
A
#
# COMPACT_ATOMS: atom_id res chain seq x y z
N ILE A 1 -5.07 7.92 -7.95
CA ILE A 1 -4.14 9.02 -7.57
C ILE A 1 -4.90 10.33 -7.43
N LEU A 2 -5.48 10.87 -8.51
CA LEU A 2 -6.21 12.16 -8.48
C LEU A 2 -7.34 12.24 -7.45
N ALA A 3 -8.05 11.13 -7.20
CA ALA A 3 -9.11 11.06 -6.19
C ALA A 3 -8.60 11.20 -4.74
N LEU A 4 -7.30 11.00 -4.49
CA LEU A 4 -6.65 11.12 -3.19
C LEU A 4 -5.77 12.38 -3.12
N ALA A 5 -5.95 13.34 -4.03
CA ALA A 5 -5.22 14.60 -4.02
C ALA A 5 -5.44 15.33 -2.69
N GLY A 6 -4.36 15.66 -1.98
CA GLY A 6 -4.42 16.22 -0.62
C GLY A 6 -4.13 15.22 0.50
N CYS A 7 -3.86 13.95 0.18
CA CYS A 7 -3.21 13.01 1.10
C CYS A 7 -1.78 13.50 1.46
N ASP A 8 -1.31 13.22 2.67
CA ASP A 8 -0.02 13.70 3.16
C ASP A 8 1.15 13.24 2.29
N LEU A 9 1.17 11.96 1.90
CA LEU A 9 2.20 11.35 1.07
C LEU A 9 1.58 10.31 0.13
N LEU A 10 2.06 10.23 -1.10
CA LEU A 10 1.69 9.23 -2.09
C LEU A 10 2.95 8.65 -2.75
N THR A 11 3.20 7.35 -2.56
CA THR A 11 4.26 6.63 -3.28
C THR A 11 3.71 6.14 -4.62
N ILE A 12 4.26 6.66 -5.73
CA ILE A 12 3.74 6.44 -7.08
C ILE A 12 4.83 5.75 -7.92
N ALA A 13 4.46 4.68 -8.63
CA ALA A 13 5.38 3.97 -9.52
C ALA A 13 5.79 4.84 -10.72
N PRO A 14 7.02 4.71 -11.26
CA PRO A 14 7.51 5.57 -12.36
C PRO A 14 6.59 5.68 -13.57
N PRO A 15 5.99 4.60 -14.10
CA PRO A 15 5.10 4.71 -15.26
C PRO A 15 3.85 5.58 -15.00
N LEU A 16 3.39 5.62 -13.75
CA LEU A 16 2.26 6.45 -13.35
C LEU A 16 2.67 7.91 -13.11
N MET A 17 3.94 8.16 -12.72
CA MET A 17 4.46 9.53 -12.66
C MET A 17 4.57 10.14 -14.06
N ASP A 18 5.10 9.38 -15.03
CA ASP A 18 5.20 9.83 -16.43
C ASP A 18 3.81 10.14 -17.00
N ALA A 19 2.84 9.29 -16.72
CA ALA A 19 1.45 9.51 -17.14
C ALA A 19 0.82 10.76 -16.51
N LEU A 20 1.20 11.09 -15.26
CA LEU A 20 0.72 12.30 -14.58
C LEU A 20 1.38 13.57 -15.12
N ASP A 21 2.67 13.50 -15.46
CA ASP A 21 3.42 14.61 -16.04
C ASP A 21 2.88 15.00 -17.43
N GLN A 22 2.44 14.01 -18.20
CA GLN A 22 1.82 14.22 -19.52
C GLN A 22 0.34 14.60 -19.46
N ALA A 23 -0.32 14.42 -18.32
CA ALA A 23 -1.74 14.68 -18.18
C ALA A 23 -2.01 16.18 -17.99
N GLU A 24 -2.84 16.76 -18.86
CA GLU A 24 -3.30 18.14 -18.72
C GLU A 24 -4.61 18.21 -17.91
N GLY A 25 -4.76 19.29 -17.16
CA GLY A 25 -5.98 19.58 -16.41
C GLY A 25 -5.70 20.00 -14.97
N GLU A 26 -6.76 20.46 -14.30
CA GLU A 26 -6.66 20.84 -12.90
C GLU A 26 -6.73 19.60 -12.00
N VAL A 27 -5.90 19.59 -10.96
CA VAL A 27 -5.95 18.58 -9.89
C VAL A 27 -6.52 19.22 -8.63
N PRO A 28 -7.86 19.26 -8.48
CA PRO A 28 -8.47 19.84 -7.29
C PRO A 28 -8.19 18.95 -6.08
N ARG A 29 -7.92 19.58 -4.94
CA ARG A 29 -7.76 18.89 -3.66
C ARG A 29 -9.06 18.16 -3.28
N ARG A 30 -8.95 16.88 -2.95
CA ARG A 30 -10.05 16.00 -2.54
C ARG A 30 -10.04 15.67 -1.05
N LEU A 31 -8.87 15.58 -0.45
CA LEU A 31 -8.70 15.30 0.98
C LEU A 31 -8.25 16.55 1.72
N ASP A 32 -9.03 16.98 2.71
CA ASP A 32 -8.76 18.15 3.54
C ASP A 32 -9.02 17.86 5.02
N PRO A 33 -8.08 18.18 5.93
CA PRO A 33 -8.20 17.86 7.35
C PRO A 33 -9.33 18.62 8.06
N THR A 34 -9.68 19.83 7.61
CA THR A 34 -10.79 20.58 8.22
C THR A 34 -12.14 19.94 7.93
N HIS A 35 -12.29 19.35 6.73
CA HIS A 35 -13.47 18.58 6.37
C HIS A 35 -13.54 17.25 7.13
N ALA A 36 -12.43 16.51 7.22
CA ALA A 36 -12.39 15.23 7.94
C ALA A 36 -12.75 15.35 9.43
N LEU A 37 -12.41 16.48 10.08
CA LEU A 37 -12.78 16.75 11.47
C LEU A 37 -14.30 16.90 11.67
N SER A 38 -15.05 17.24 10.61
CA SER A 38 -16.51 17.38 10.67
C SER A 38 -17.27 16.08 10.46
N ASP A 39 -16.61 15.03 9.95
CA ASP A 39 -17.25 13.73 9.67
C ASP A 39 -17.59 12.94 10.95
N GLY A 40 -16.98 13.28 12.09
CA GLY A 40 -17.46 12.88 13.41
C GLY A 40 -17.35 11.38 13.74
N GLU A 41 -16.49 10.63 13.04
CA GLU A 41 -16.27 9.21 13.32
C GLU A 41 -15.73 8.99 14.75
N ALA A 42 -16.33 8.03 15.46
CA ALA A 42 -15.91 7.69 16.81
C ALA A 42 -14.57 6.94 16.77
N ARG A 43 -13.67 7.28 17.69
CA ARG A 43 -12.40 6.57 17.85
C ARG A 43 -12.65 5.11 18.25
N VAL A 44 -12.14 4.19 17.45
CA VAL A 44 -12.14 2.75 17.74
C VAL A 44 -10.79 2.34 18.34
N SER A 45 -10.80 1.40 19.28
CA SER A 45 -9.60 0.82 19.88
C SER A 45 -9.74 -0.70 19.93
N PHE A 46 -8.66 -1.40 19.61
CA PHE A 46 -8.63 -2.87 19.59
C PHE A 46 -7.54 -3.39 20.53
N ASP A 47 -7.83 -4.48 21.22
CA ASP A 47 -6.83 -5.40 21.79
C ASP A 47 -6.50 -6.51 20.78
N GLU A 48 -5.55 -7.40 21.08
CA GLU A 48 -5.12 -8.44 20.13
C GLU A 48 -6.27 -9.38 19.72
N PRO A 49 -7.10 -9.92 20.63
CA PRO A 49 -8.23 -10.76 20.25
C PRO A 49 -9.28 -10.03 19.39
N SER A 50 -9.67 -8.81 19.76
CA SER A 50 -10.67 -8.04 19.00
C SER A 50 -10.14 -7.61 17.63
N PHE A 51 -8.87 -7.26 17.53
CA PHE A 51 -8.22 -7.00 16.24
C PHE A 51 -8.24 -8.23 15.33
N ARG A 52 -7.84 -9.40 15.85
CA ARG A 52 -7.87 -10.64 15.06
C ARG A 52 -9.27 -10.99 14.61
N TRP A 53 -10.28 -10.79 15.46
CA TRP A 53 -11.66 -11.02 15.08
C TRP A 53 -12.10 -10.09 13.94
N ALA A 54 -11.96 -8.78 14.13
CA ALA A 54 -12.35 -7.77 13.15
C ALA A 54 -11.62 -7.94 11.80
N LEU A 55 -10.33 -8.29 11.83
CA LEU A 55 -9.57 -8.55 10.61
C LEU A 55 -10.09 -9.78 9.85
N ASN A 56 -10.44 -10.87 10.57
CA ASN A 56 -10.99 -12.08 9.96
C ASN A 56 -12.42 -11.91 9.44
N GLU A 57 -13.18 -10.92 9.93
CA GLU A 57 -14.50 -10.58 9.38
C GLU A 57 -14.39 -9.90 7.99
N ASP A 58 -13.28 -9.23 7.70
CA ASP A 58 -12.98 -8.71 6.36
C ASP A 58 -12.21 -9.75 5.53
N ALA A 59 -12.97 -10.46 4.68
CA ALA A 59 -12.42 -11.47 3.77
C ALA A 59 -11.34 -10.90 2.85
N MET A 60 -11.53 -9.69 2.31
CA MET A 60 -10.58 -9.08 1.39
C MET A 60 -9.28 -8.73 2.11
N ALA A 61 -9.35 -8.12 3.29
CA ALA A 61 -8.18 -7.75 4.08
C ALA A 61 -7.37 -8.98 4.51
N THR A 62 -8.03 -10.03 5.00
CA THR A 62 -7.38 -11.27 5.43
C THR A 62 -6.66 -11.97 4.28
N GLU A 63 -7.34 -12.11 3.14
CA GLU A 63 -6.77 -12.78 1.97
C GLU A 63 -5.59 -11.99 1.38
N LYS A 64 -5.74 -10.67 1.21
CA LYS A 64 -4.70 -9.81 0.61
C LYS A 64 -3.47 -9.68 1.49
N LEU A 65 -3.64 -9.61 2.81
CA LEU A 65 -2.51 -9.63 3.74
C LEU A 65 -1.73 -10.94 3.62
N SER A 66 -2.43 -12.07 3.63
CA SER A 66 -1.82 -13.40 3.54
C SER A 66 -1.12 -13.63 2.19
N GLU A 67 -1.75 -13.19 1.10
CA GLU A 67 -1.19 -13.23 -0.25
C GLU A 67 0.09 -12.39 -0.36
N GLY A 68 0.07 -11.14 0.11
CA GLY A 68 1.21 -10.24 0.05
C GLY A 68 2.44 -10.80 0.77
N ILE A 69 2.25 -11.36 1.97
CA ILE A 69 3.35 -11.99 2.75
C ILE A 69 3.98 -13.15 1.96
N ARG A 70 3.16 -14.01 1.34
CA ARG A 70 3.68 -15.14 0.55
C ARG A 70 4.45 -14.67 -0.68
N ASN A 71 3.93 -13.66 -1.38
CA ASN A 71 4.58 -13.13 -2.58
C ASN A 71 5.94 -12.51 -2.24
N PHE A 72 6.02 -11.66 -1.22
CA PHE A 72 7.31 -11.08 -0.79
C PHE A 72 8.31 -12.14 -0.30
N ALA A 73 7.84 -13.19 0.37
CA ALA A 73 8.72 -14.30 0.77
C ALA A 73 9.26 -15.05 -0.46
N ALA A 74 8.43 -15.30 -1.47
CA ALA A 74 8.84 -15.94 -2.71
C ALA A 74 9.88 -15.08 -3.46
N ASP A 75 9.64 -13.77 -3.59
CA ASP A 75 10.56 -12.82 -4.22
C ASP A 75 11.91 -12.77 -3.49
N THR A 76 11.91 -12.90 -2.15
CA THR A 76 13.13 -12.93 -1.34
C THR A 76 13.97 -14.17 -1.64
N VAL A 77 13.34 -15.36 -1.70
CA VAL A 77 14.03 -16.62 -2.04
C VAL A 77 14.59 -16.56 -3.47
N GLU A 78 13.85 -15.98 -4.41
CA GLU A 78 14.32 -15.79 -5.78
C GLU A 78 15.54 -14.86 -5.84
N LEU A 79 15.52 -13.75 -5.10
CA LEU A 79 16.65 -12.82 -4.99
C LEU A 79 17.88 -13.49 -4.37
N GLU A 80 17.70 -14.30 -3.32
CA GLU A 80 18.78 -15.06 -2.69
C GLU A 80 19.42 -16.06 -3.67
N ARG A 81 18.60 -16.78 -4.44
CA ARG A 81 19.07 -17.69 -5.49
C ARG A 81 19.88 -16.93 -6.55
N PHE A 82 19.33 -15.83 -7.06
CA PHE A 82 20.00 -14.99 -8.06
C PHE A 82 21.35 -14.47 -7.55
N ALA A 83 21.39 -14.00 -6.30
CA ALA A 83 22.62 -13.51 -5.68
C ALA A 83 23.66 -14.63 -5.55
N PHE A 84 23.26 -15.84 -5.17
CA PHE A 84 24.15 -16.99 -5.07
C PHE A 84 24.71 -17.42 -6.44
N GLU A 85 23.85 -17.52 -7.46
CA GLU A 85 24.25 -17.83 -8.84
C GLU A 85 25.24 -16.79 -9.38
N THR A 86 24.96 -15.51 -9.18
CA THR A 86 25.85 -14.42 -9.60
C THR A 86 27.20 -14.47 -8.88
N CYS A 87 27.21 -14.72 -7.57
CA CYS A 87 28.45 -14.84 -6.79
C CYS A 87 29.30 -16.04 -7.22
N THR A 88 28.67 -17.14 -7.63
CA THR A 88 29.38 -18.35 -8.08
C THR A 88 29.91 -18.26 -9.51
N GLN A 89 29.27 -17.46 -10.38
CA GLN A 89 29.77 -17.15 -11.73
C GLN A 89 30.90 -16.13 -11.77
N CYS A 90 31.02 -15.27 -10.75
CA CYS A 90 32.13 -14.31 -10.62
C CYS A 90 33.45 -14.94 -10.12
N ARG A 91 33.49 -16.27 -9.96
CA ARG A 91 34.66 -17.02 -9.48
C ARG A 91 35.25 -17.87 -10.60
#